data_AF-B3EAZ6-F1
#
_entry.id   AF-B3EAZ6-F1
#
_cell.length_a   1.000
_cell.length_b   1.000
_cell.length_c   1.000
_cell.angle_alpha   90.00
_cell.angle_beta   90.00
_cell.angle_gamma   90.00
#
_symmetry.space_group_name_H-M   'P 1'
#
loop_
_entity.id
_entity.type
_entity.pdbx_description
1 polymer ?
#
loop_
_entity_poly.entity_id
_entity_poly.type
_entity_poly.pdbx_seq_one_letter_code
_entity_poly.pdbx_strand_id
1 'polypeptide(L)'
;MIILLYFCGVIGFLMVTYNLWRILTRRPAEVEQEPWVPLSISELEPDDDLPCTDLATVSSVWTGRVVHFTDLSRLWREPTPKQEEEAAFPRPTFRHSEIEEFYRDIVEPEPLINGKRKTVIVYLLKILDAEGTCPSVVGIKKYAAVGKQISDPDSAYGAAALAQLATIPLYRHSLGVARKFVEKNSERIMLPTILIVSLAHDIGKIPSFHSQYYSTADHPQIALIILASIPEYVALSNRDELDSIIRNHHQITPNNPLTACLKRCDQESRNDEMGSFLGQMAQVRASEESSLPIAESLPQPDVPVTKEKISQEWDHPLGSPESGKYVPQKIKLPAWFNADTILGGIHGLINQVEKTSSGVKWLAVSLPNGLVYVKPEALWQVIHQVSDGDPMILVADADEETKRNLLHTVVWELSASRDAIATELMTNAYYTTNASIVTNNDKSFNKLLIPFRVDAFGVLTSELESTKPPVLRKIVKDIRPKHAEDKE
;
A
#
# COMPACT_ATOMS: atom_id res chain seq x y z
N MET A 1 4.31 54.56 9.79
CA MET A 1 4.35 53.49 8.76
C MET A 1 5.77 52.96 8.51
N ILE A 2 6.78 53.83 8.35
CA ILE A 2 8.19 53.42 8.11
C ILE A 2 8.79 52.62 9.28
N ILE A 3 8.44 52.94 10.54
CA ILE A 3 8.92 52.22 11.73
C ILE A 3 8.39 50.77 11.81
N LEU A 4 7.16 50.52 11.33
CA LEU A 4 6.54 49.19 11.37
C LEU A 4 7.17 48.25 10.32
N LEU A 5 7.50 48.78 9.14
CA LEU A 5 8.22 48.05 8.09
C LEU A 5 9.66 47.70 8.52
N TYR A 6 10.31 48.59 9.28
CA TYR A 6 11.64 48.33 9.82
C TYR A 6 11.62 47.19 10.85
N PHE A 7 10.61 47.14 11.72
CA PHE A 7 10.46 46.05 12.70
C PHE A 7 10.20 44.69 12.04
N CYS A 8 9.34 44.62 11.01
CA CYS A 8 9.12 43.38 10.27
C CYS A 8 10.38 42.92 9.51
N GLY A 9 11.15 43.85 8.96
CA GLY A 9 12.41 43.54 8.27
C GLY A 9 13.47 42.96 9.21
N VAL A 10 13.62 43.55 10.40
CA VAL A 10 14.61 43.10 11.40
C VAL A 10 14.23 41.73 11.98
N ILE A 11 12.94 41.47 12.26
CA ILE A 11 12.49 40.17 12.76
C ILE A 11 12.63 39.08 11.69
N GLY A 12 12.30 39.39 10.44
CA GLY A 12 12.48 38.46 9.32
C GLY A 12 13.95 38.12 9.09
N PHE A 13 14.83 39.12 9.15
CA PHE A 13 16.27 38.90 9.04
C PHE A 13 16.81 38.05 10.20
N LEU A 14 16.38 38.32 11.44
CA LEU A 14 16.77 37.53 12.61
C LEU A 14 16.30 36.07 12.50
N MET A 15 15.08 35.81 12.03
CA MET A 15 14.57 34.44 11.81
C MET A 15 15.34 33.69 10.72
N VAL A 16 15.74 34.37 9.64
CA VAL A 16 16.54 33.77 8.58
C VAL A 16 17.95 33.48 9.08
N THR A 17 18.58 34.41 9.79
CA THR A 17 19.91 34.19 10.38
C THR A 17 19.90 33.11 11.45
N TYR A 18 18.83 33.00 12.25
CA TYR A 18 18.66 31.95 13.25
C TYR A 18 18.49 30.58 12.60
N ASN A 19 17.69 30.48 11.53
CA ASN A 19 17.54 29.21 10.81
C ASN A 19 18.82 28.81 10.05
N LEU A 20 19.53 29.76 9.45
CA LEU A 20 20.83 29.50 8.82
C LEU A 20 21.88 29.09 9.86
N TRP A 21 21.94 29.77 11.01
CA TRP A 21 22.81 29.37 12.12
C TRP A 21 22.45 27.97 12.62
N ARG A 22 21.15 27.64 12.78
CA ARG A 22 20.68 26.30 13.16
C ARG A 22 21.03 25.22 12.12
N ILE A 23 20.98 25.54 10.82
CA ILE A 23 21.35 24.61 9.73
C ILE A 23 22.88 24.44 9.68
N LEU A 24 23.64 25.51 9.87
CA LEU A 24 25.11 25.48 9.81
C LEU A 24 25.75 24.93 11.08
N THR A 25 25.06 24.99 12.23
CA THR A 25 25.52 24.40 13.51
C THR A 25 24.97 22.99 13.75
N ARG A 26 23.99 22.54 12.95
CA ARG A 26 23.65 21.12 12.86
C ARG A 26 24.82 20.38 12.22
N ARG A 27 25.70 19.84 13.06
CA ARG A 27 26.45 18.65 12.65
C ARG A 27 25.44 17.61 12.19
N PRO A 28 25.69 16.87 11.11
CA PRO A 28 24.91 15.67 10.85
C PRO A 28 24.94 14.86 12.14
N ALA A 29 23.77 14.43 12.61
CA ALA A 29 23.72 13.42 13.64
C ALA A 29 24.31 12.16 12.99
N GLU A 30 25.63 11.98 13.09
CA GLU A 30 26.16 10.65 13.26
C GLU A 30 25.37 10.08 14.42
N VAL A 31 24.46 9.16 14.08
CA VAL A 31 23.95 8.20 15.05
C VAL A 31 25.16 7.30 15.34
N GLU A 32 26.13 7.82 16.10
CA GLU A 32 26.83 6.97 17.04
C GLU A 32 25.71 6.42 17.92
N GLN A 33 25.37 5.14 17.71
CA GLN A 33 24.75 4.38 18.76
C GLN A 33 25.68 4.55 19.95
N GLU A 34 25.34 5.44 20.89
CA GLU A 34 25.99 5.44 22.18
C GLU A 34 25.86 3.98 22.66
N PRO A 35 26.98 3.28 22.89
CA PRO A 35 26.92 1.93 23.42
C PRO A 35 26.08 2.04 24.69
N TRP A 36 24.97 1.30 24.74
CA TRP A 36 24.05 1.29 25.86
C TRP A 36 24.84 1.36 27.16
N VAL A 37 24.88 2.54 27.78
CA VAL A 37 25.46 2.72 29.09
C VAL A 37 24.32 2.33 30.02
N PRO A 38 24.39 1.20 30.74
CA PRO A 38 23.41 0.91 31.77
C PRO A 38 23.36 2.13 32.68
N LEU A 39 22.19 2.76 32.81
CA LEU A 39 21.91 3.69 33.89
C LEU A 39 22.36 2.99 35.17
N SER A 40 23.28 3.63 35.90
CA SER A 40 23.66 3.11 37.20
C SER A 40 22.39 3.08 38.04
N ILE A 41 22.09 1.94 38.67
CA ILE A 41 20.89 1.72 39.47
C ILE A 41 20.73 2.79 40.59
N SER A 42 21.80 3.53 40.90
CA SER A 42 21.82 4.68 41.80
C SER A 42 21.11 5.95 41.31
N GLU A 43 20.72 6.07 40.04
CA GLU A 43 20.06 7.27 39.49
C GLU A 43 18.53 7.16 39.35
N LEU A 44 17.96 5.98 39.64
CA LEU A 44 16.51 5.82 39.79
C LEU A 44 16.16 6.16 41.24
N GLU A 45 15.61 7.35 41.49
CA GLU A 45 14.98 7.64 42.78
C GLU A 45 13.85 6.62 42.98
N PRO A 46 13.93 5.75 44.01
CA PRO A 46 12.90 4.75 44.25
C PRO A 46 11.59 5.45 44.59
N ASP A 47 10.51 4.99 43.96
CA ASP A 47 9.15 5.36 44.34
C ASP A 47 8.90 4.75 45.73
N ASP A 48 9.10 5.54 46.78
CA ASP A 48 9.14 5.12 48.20
C ASP A 48 7.86 4.39 48.67
N ASP A 49 6.78 4.48 47.90
CA ASP A 49 5.49 3.85 48.19
C ASP A 49 5.33 2.42 47.64
N LEU A 50 6.28 1.92 46.84
CA LEU A 50 6.25 0.56 46.33
C LEU A 50 7.17 -0.37 47.14
N PRO A 51 6.70 -1.55 47.58
CA PRO A 51 7.55 -2.51 48.26
C PRO A 51 8.66 -2.99 47.32
N CYS A 52 9.88 -2.50 47.56
CA CYS A 52 11.07 -2.86 46.80
C CYS A 52 11.82 -4.02 47.50
N THR A 53 12.30 -4.99 46.72
CA THR A 53 13.09 -6.11 47.23
C THR A 53 14.28 -6.36 46.28
N ASP A 54 15.41 -6.84 46.83
CA ASP A 54 16.62 -7.08 46.05
C ASP A 54 16.38 -8.23 45.05
N LEU A 55 16.84 -8.05 43.81
CA LEU A 55 16.72 -9.03 42.75
C LEU A 55 17.37 -10.36 43.16
N ALA A 56 18.44 -10.35 43.97
CA ALA A 56 19.05 -11.56 44.53
C ALA A 56 18.13 -12.28 45.55
N THR A 57 17.30 -11.53 46.27
CA THR A 57 16.28 -12.08 47.18
C THR A 57 15.18 -12.76 46.39
N VAL A 58 14.70 -12.11 45.31
CA VAL A 58 13.70 -12.70 44.42
C VAL A 58 14.31 -13.81 43.56
N SER A 59 15.60 -13.78 43.21
CA SER A 59 16.23 -14.74 42.30
C SER A 59 16.08 -16.18 42.80
N SER A 60 15.99 -16.37 44.11
CA SER A 60 15.69 -17.66 44.76
C SER A 60 14.35 -18.30 44.32
N VAL A 61 13.38 -17.48 43.88
CA VAL A 61 12.08 -17.94 43.33
C VAL A 61 12.24 -18.62 41.96
N TRP A 62 13.28 -18.25 41.21
CA TRP A 62 13.52 -18.64 39.80
C TRP A 62 14.71 -19.60 39.69
N THR A 63 15.63 -19.60 40.66
CA THR A 63 16.74 -20.55 40.73
C THR A 63 16.27 -21.84 41.37
N GLY A 64 15.83 -22.79 40.55
CA GLY A 64 15.58 -24.17 40.97
C GLY A 64 14.20 -24.73 40.61
N ARG A 65 13.31 -23.92 40.04
CA ARG A 65 12.05 -24.40 39.44
C ARG A 65 12.04 -24.05 37.97
N VAL A 66 11.77 -25.05 37.12
CA VAL A 66 11.36 -24.78 35.74
C VAL A 66 10.05 -24.01 35.83
N VAL A 67 10.10 -22.70 35.63
CA VAL A 67 8.91 -21.86 35.60
C VAL A 67 8.41 -21.85 34.17
N HIS A 68 7.22 -22.38 33.92
CA HIS A 68 6.65 -22.32 32.58
C HIS A 68 6.37 -20.85 32.23
N PHE A 69 6.73 -20.44 31.02
CA PHE A 69 6.50 -19.06 30.56
C PHE A 69 5.03 -18.65 30.69
N THR A 70 4.10 -19.61 30.60
CA THR A 70 2.66 -19.44 30.90
C THR A 70 2.41 -18.89 32.31
N ASP A 71 3.16 -19.33 33.31
CA ASP A 71 3.00 -18.91 34.71
C ASP A 71 3.56 -17.49 34.92
N LEU A 72 4.69 -17.17 34.28
CA LEU A 72 5.25 -15.81 34.29
C LEU A 72 4.38 -14.82 33.53
N SER A 73 3.76 -15.25 32.43
CA SER A 73 2.90 -14.38 31.62
C SER A 73 1.71 -13.83 32.40
N ARG A 74 1.31 -14.47 33.51
CA ARG A 74 0.23 -13.97 34.39
C ARG A 74 0.63 -12.73 35.18
N LEU A 75 1.92 -12.50 35.42
CA LEU A 75 2.42 -11.33 36.15
C LEU A 75 2.41 -10.05 35.29
N TRP A 76 2.46 -10.20 33.97
CA TRP A 76 2.47 -9.09 33.01
C TRP A 76 1.16 -8.92 32.24
N ARG A 77 0.18 -9.80 32.46
CA ARG A 77 -1.18 -9.62 31.94
C ARG A 77 -1.92 -8.68 32.87
N GLU A 78 -2.64 -7.71 32.31
CA GLU A 78 -3.64 -6.96 33.08
C GLU A 78 -4.54 -7.98 33.79
N PRO A 79 -4.76 -7.85 35.11
CA PRO A 79 -5.59 -8.77 35.85
C PRO A 79 -6.93 -8.84 35.14
N THR A 80 -7.39 -10.06 34.82
CA THR A 80 -8.73 -10.25 34.26
C THR A 80 -9.70 -9.57 35.22
N PRO A 81 -10.45 -8.54 34.77
CA PRO A 81 -11.39 -7.86 35.65
C PRO A 81 -12.29 -8.91 36.29
N LYS A 82 -12.57 -8.75 37.58
CA LYS A 82 -13.49 -9.66 38.28
C LYS A 82 -14.84 -9.62 37.55
N GLN A 83 -15.58 -10.73 37.53
CA GLN A 83 -16.91 -10.82 36.89
C GLN A 83 -17.85 -9.65 37.26
N GLU A 84 -17.66 -9.05 38.45
CA GLU A 84 -18.40 -7.88 38.93
C GLU A 84 -18.09 -6.58 38.15
N GLU A 85 -16.88 -6.40 37.63
CA GLU A 85 -16.49 -5.25 36.79
C GLU A 85 -16.92 -5.44 35.31
N GLU A 86 -16.93 -6.69 34.81
CA GLU A 86 -17.52 -6.98 33.49
C GLU A 86 -19.03 -6.77 33.45
N ALA A 87 -19.72 -7.07 34.57
CA ALA A 87 -21.15 -6.82 34.72
C ALA A 87 -21.53 -5.32 34.72
N ALA A 88 -20.55 -4.42 34.91
CA ALA A 88 -20.79 -2.97 34.93
C ALA A 88 -20.88 -2.34 33.52
N PHE A 89 -20.47 -3.04 32.46
CA PHE A 89 -20.54 -2.51 31.10
C PHE A 89 -21.77 -3.08 30.37
N PRO A 90 -22.83 -2.29 30.17
CA PRO A 90 -23.98 -2.75 29.38
C PRO A 90 -23.50 -3.08 27.97
N ARG A 91 -23.99 -4.22 27.45
CA ARG A 91 -23.71 -4.65 26.07
C ARG A 91 -24.05 -3.49 25.11
N PRO A 92 -23.12 -3.07 24.24
CA PRO A 92 -23.38 -1.99 23.30
C PRO A 92 -24.49 -2.41 22.33
N THR A 93 -25.21 -1.42 21.81
CA THR A 93 -26.19 -1.60 20.74
C THR A 93 -25.74 -0.86 19.50
N PHE A 94 -25.94 -1.49 18.35
CA PHE A 94 -25.57 -0.93 17.05
C PHE A 94 -26.80 -0.82 16.15
N ARG A 95 -26.81 0.20 15.28
CA ARG A 95 -27.88 0.44 14.30
C ARG A 95 -27.76 -0.51 13.11
N HIS A 96 -26.54 -0.79 12.68
CA HIS A 96 -26.26 -1.69 11.56
C HIS A 96 -26.14 -3.14 12.04
N SER A 97 -26.92 -4.03 11.42
CA SER A 97 -26.89 -5.48 11.69
C SER A 97 -25.50 -6.08 11.53
N GLU A 98 -24.72 -5.63 10.55
CA GLU A 98 -23.40 -6.16 10.26
C GLU A 98 -22.38 -5.83 11.35
N ILE A 99 -22.52 -4.66 12.01
CA ILE A 99 -21.70 -4.26 13.15
C ILE A 99 -22.10 -5.06 14.40
N GLU A 100 -23.41 -5.24 14.60
CA GLU A 100 -23.94 -6.08 15.68
C GLU A 100 -23.46 -7.54 15.56
N GLU A 101 -23.52 -8.12 14.36
CA GLU A 101 -23.00 -9.45 14.08
C GLU A 101 -21.49 -9.52 14.27
N PHE A 102 -20.74 -8.54 13.78
CA PHE A 102 -19.30 -8.47 14.00
C PHE A 102 -18.94 -8.44 15.48
N TYR A 103 -19.64 -7.61 16.27
CA TYR A 103 -19.42 -7.52 17.71
C TYR A 103 -19.72 -8.86 18.39
N ARG A 104 -20.88 -9.46 18.11
CA ARG A 104 -21.31 -10.76 18.68
C ARG A 104 -20.34 -11.90 18.33
N ASP A 105 -19.83 -11.92 17.11
CA ASP A 105 -19.07 -13.07 16.60
C ASP A 105 -17.57 -12.98 16.91
N ILE A 106 -17.01 -11.77 17.03
CA ILE A 106 -15.55 -11.55 17.16
C ILE A 106 -15.18 -10.88 18.48
N VAL A 107 -15.93 -9.86 18.91
CA VAL A 107 -15.56 -9.01 20.06
C VAL A 107 -16.08 -9.58 21.38
N GLU A 108 -17.36 -9.92 21.42
CA GLU A 108 -18.06 -10.43 22.60
C GLU A 108 -17.50 -11.75 23.17
N PRO A 109 -17.11 -12.75 22.35
CA PRO A 109 -16.68 -14.04 22.87
C PRO A 109 -15.19 -14.08 23.26
N GLU A 110 -14.40 -13.02 23.00
CA GLU A 110 -12.96 -13.03 23.24
C GLU A 110 -12.59 -12.40 24.59
N PRO A 111 -12.13 -13.19 25.59
CA PRO A 111 -11.81 -12.67 26.93
C PRO A 111 -10.60 -11.73 26.95
N LEU A 112 -9.73 -11.80 25.94
CA LEU A 112 -8.57 -10.90 25.81
C LEU A 112 -8.97 -9.48 25.37
N ILE A 113 -10.21 -9.28 24.92
CA ILE A 113 -10.77 -7.96 24.64
C ILE A 113 -11.48 -7.48 25.91
N ASN A 114 -10.72 -6.88 26.81
CA ASN A 114 -11.22 -6.33 28.08
C ASN A 114 -10.64 -4.93 28.35
N GLY A 115 -11.06 -4.32 29.45
CA GLY A 115 -10.54 -3.04 29.94
C GLY A 115 -10.52 -1.92 28.88
N LYS A 116 -9.42 -1.15 28.86
CA LYS A 116 -9.23 -0.02 27.93
C LYS A 116 -9.35 -0.44 26.46
N ARG A 117 -8.83 -1.63 26.10
CA ARG A 117 -8.86 -2.15 24.72
C ARG A 117 -10.30 -2.38 24.24
N LYS A 118 -11.16 -2.96 25.09
CA LYS A 118 -12.59 -3.13 24.79
C LYS A 118 -13.28 -1.78 24.60
N THR A 119 -13.01 -0.81 25.47
CA THR A 119 -13.57 0.55 25.35
C THR A 119 -13.21 1.20 24.01
N VAL A 120 -11.94 1.13 23.60
CA VAL A 120 -11.48 1.66 22.31
C VAL A 120 -12.20 0.97 21.15
N ILE A 121 -12.25 -0.36 21.14
CA ILE A 121 -12.92 -1.13 20.06
C ILE A 121 -14.40 -0.77 19.96
N VAL A 122 -15.11 -0.73 21.09
CA VAL A 122 -16.53 -0.33 21.12
C VAL A 122 -16.72 1.10 20.64
N TYR A 123 -15.82 2.02 21.00
CA TYR A 123 -15.88 3.41 20.54
C TYR A 123 -15.70 3.51 19.02
N LEU A 124 -14.73 2.78 18.45
CA LEU A 124 -14.51 2.71 17.01
C LEU A 124 -15.73 2.16 16.27
N LEU A 125 -16.31 1.07 16.76
CA LEU A 125 -17.54 0.50 16.19
C LEU A 125 -18.71 1.49 16.26
N LYS A 126 -18.83 2.28 17.33
CA LYS A 126 -19.85 3.33 17.45
C LYS A 126 -19.65 4.48 16.48
N ILE A 127 -18.40 4.90 16.22
CA ILE A 127 -18.12 5.91 15.18
C ILE A 127 -18.54 5.37 13.82
N LEU A 128 -18.13 4.14 13.48
CA LEU A 128 -18.47 3.50 12.21
C LEU A 128 -19.99 3.31 12.07
N ASP A 129 -20.69 2.95 13.15
CA ASP A 129 -22.15 2.79 13.17
C ASP A 129 -22.90 4.12 13.01
N ALA A 130 -22.35 5.22 13.55
CA ALA A 130 -22.99 6.53 13.48
C ALA A 130 -22.70 7.26 12.15
N GLU A 131 -21.47 7.18 11.64
CA GLU A 131 -20.96 8.04 10.58
C GLU A 131 -20.28 7.29 9.42
N GLY A 132 -20.11 5.96 9.53
CA GLY A 132 -19.45 5.12 8.54
C GLY A 132 -20.30 4.79 7.30
N THR A 133 -21.49 5.38 7.14
CA THR A 133 -22.30 5.27 5.91
C THR A 133 -21.74 6.09 4.75
N CYS A 134 -20.71 6.91 5.01
CA CYS A 134 -19.94 7.59 3.97
C CYS A 134 -19.19 6.59 3.07
N PRO A 135 -18.87 6.99 1.82
CA PRO A 135 -18.07 6.15 0.91
C PRO A 135 -16.73 5.74 1.51
N SER A 136 -16.34 4.48 1.30
CA SER A 136 -15.03 3.96 1.72
C SER A 136 -13.86 4.49 0.88
N VAL A 137 -14.12 5.14 -0.26
CA VAL A 137 -13.12 5.78 -1.13
C VAL A 137 -13.43 7.27 -1.29
N VAL A 138 -12.38 8.09 -1.40
CA VAL A 138 -12.53 9.54 -1.56
C VAL A 138 -12.03 9.99 -2.94
N GLY A 139 -12.95 10.45 -3.79
CA GLY A 139 -12.62 10.92 -5.13
C GLY A 139 -12.14 12.37 -5.23
N ILE A 140 -11.25 12.65 -6.20
CA ILE A 140 -10.69 13.98 -6.53
C ILE A 140 -11.77 15.07 -6.69
N LYS A 141 -12.93 14.72 -7.26
CA LYS A 141 -13.93 15.70 -7.73
C LYS A 141 -14.57 16.53 -6.61
N LYS A 142 -14.67 16.02 -5.38
CA LYS A 142 -15.32 16.76 -4.29
C LYS A 142 -14.46 17.92 -3.75
N TYR A 143 -13.13 17.84 -3.85
CA TYR A 143 -12.22 18.88 -3.33
C TYR A 143 -11.42 19.61 -4.42
N ALA A 144 -11.49 19.16 -5.68
CA ALA A 144 -10.97 19.91 -6.83
C ALA A 144 -11.60 21.32 -6.96
N ALA A 145 -12.85 21.50 -6.49
CA ALA A 145 -13.51 22.81 -6.40
C ALA A 145 -12.79 23.80 -5.46
N VAL A 146 -11.93 23.31 -4.56
CA VAL A 146 -11.15 24.11 -3.60
C VAL A 146 -9.72 24.35 -4.11
N GLY A 147 -9.41 24.00 -5.36
CA GLY A 147 -8.10 24.26 -5.99
C GLY A 147 -6.93 23.49 -5.36
N LYS A 148 -7.21 22.46 -4.54
CA LYS A 148 -6.19 21.68 -3.84
C LYS A 148 -6.07 20.30 -4.47
N GLN A 149 -4.87 19.97 -4.95
CA GLN A 149 -4.53 18.65 -5.47
C GLN A 149 -4.57 17.66 -4.30
N ILE A 150 -5.48 16.69 -4.36
CA ILE A 150 -5.59 15.62 -3.35
C ILE A 150 -4.61 14.52 -3.75
N SER A 151 -3.75 14.10 -2.82
CA SER A 151 -2.88 12.92 -2.97
C SER A 151 -3.40 11.79 -2.09
N ASP A 152 -4.57 11.26 -2.42
CA ASP A 152 -5.11 10.03 -1.84
C ASP A 152 -4.81 8.88 -2.81
N PRO A 153 -4.30 7.71 -2.39
CA PRO A 153 -4.14 6.56 -3.27
C PRO A 153 -5.41 6.24 -4.09
N ASP A 154 -6.59 6.41 -3.49
CA ASP A 154 -7.89 6.16 -4.13
C ASP A 154 -8.14 7.10 -5.33
N SER A 155 -7.41 8.21 -5.42
CA SER A 155 -7.49 9.15 -6.55
C SER A 155 -6.99 8.56 -7.86
N ALA A 156 -6.18 7.49 -7.80
CA ALA A 156 -5.60 6.85 -8.98
C ALA A 156 -6.55 5.85 -9.65
N TYR A 157 -7.66 5.45 -9.00
CA TYR A 157 -8.69 4.63 -9.62
C TYR A 157 -9.30 5.32 -10.86
N GLY A 158 -9.58 4.51 -11.89
CA GLY A 158 -10.43 4.93 -13.00
C GLY A 158 -11.81 5.38 -12.53
N ALA A 159 -12.43 6.33 -13.24
CA ALA A 159 -13.70 6.94 -12.83
C ALA A 159 -14.85 5.93 -12.60
N ALA A 160 -14.88 4.85 -13.38
CA ALA A 160 -15.89 3.79 -13.24
C ALA A 160 -15.65 2.93 -11.98
N ALA A 161 -14.41 2.48 -11.76
CA ALA A 161 -14.02 1.73 -10.57
C ALA A 161 -14.27 2.54 -9.28
N LEU A 162 -13.90 3.83 -9.30
CA LEU A 162 -14.14 4.74 -8.18
C LEU A 162 -15.64 4.91 -7.89
N ALA A 163 -16.48 5.04 -8.93
CA ALA A 163 -17.92 5.18 -8.77
C ALA A 163 -18.55 3.93 -8.12
N GLN A 164 -18.04 2.74 -8.45
CA GLN A 164 -18.46 1.47 -7.84
C GLN A 164 -18.00 1.36 -6.39
N LEU A 165 -16.71 1.56 -6.12
CA LEU A 165 -16.16 1.51 -4.75
C LEU A 165 -16.81 2.55 -3.84
N ALA A 166 -17.22 3.70 -4.38
CA ALA A 166 -17.90 4.74 -3.61
C ALA A 166 -19.28 4.33 -3.10
N THR A 167 -19.90 3.25 -3.63
CA THR A 167 -21.17 2.74 -3.10
C THR A 167 -20.98 1.87 -1.86
N ILE A 168 -19.74 1.49 -1.53
CA ILE A 168 -19.44 0.68 -0.35
C ILE A 168 -19.27 1.60 0.86
N PRO A 169 -20.10 1.44 1.90
CA PRO A 169 -19.95 2.18 3.14
C PRO A 169 -18.61 1.89 3.83
N LEU A 170 -18.01 2.92 4.40
CA LEU A 170 -16.78 2.83 5.19
C LEU A 170 -16.87 1.77 6.28
N TYR A 171 -17.98 1.72 7.03
CA TYR A 171 -18.13 0.71 8.09
C TYR A 171 -17.99 -0.71 7.55
N ARG A 172 -18.61 -1.00 6.40
CA ARG A 172 -18.61 -2.33 5.79
C ARG A 172 -17.21 -2.72 5.33
N HIS A 173 -16.50 -1.78 4.71
CA HIS A 173 -15.11 -1.95 4.31
C HIS A 173 -14.21 -2.24 5.53
N SER A 174 -14.25 -1.39 6.57
CA SER A 174 -13.45 -1.57 7.79
C SER A 174 -13.73 -2.90 8.50
N LEU A 175 -14.99 -3.35 8.56
CA LEU A 175 -15.33 -4.68 9.09
C LEU A 175 -14.75 -5.81 8.23
N GLY A 176 -14.78 -5.67 6.90
CA GLY A 176 -14.20 -6.64 5.96
C GLY A 176 -12.68 -6.78 6.15
N VAL A 177 -11.97 -5.65 6.24
CA VAL A 177 -10.53 -5.60 6.54
C VAL A 177 -10.24 -6.27 7.88
N ALA A 178 -11.02 -5.95 8.92
CA ALA A 178 -10.86 -6.55 10.24
C ALA A 178 -11.03 -8.07 10.20
N ARG A 179 -12.08 -8.59 9.55
CA ARG A 179 -12.32 -10.05 9.43
C ARG A 179 -11.14 -10.76 8.75
N LYS A 180 -10.69 -10.26 7.60
CA LYS A 180 -9.52 -10.82 6.90
C LYS A 180 -8.25 -10.77 7.76
N PHE A 181 -8.07 -9.69 8.50
CA PHE A 181 -6.89 -9.53 9.34
C PHE A 181 -6.92 -10.52 10.52
N VAL A 182 -8.09 -10.76 11.12
CA VAL A 182 -8.29 -11.81 12.13
C VAL A 182 -8.03 -13.20 11.56
N GLU A 183 -8.56 -13.53 10.38
CA GLU A 183 -8.37 -14.83 9.74
C GLU A 183 -6.90 -15.16 9.44
N LYS A 184 -6.09 -14.15 9.11
CA LYS A 184 -4.66 -14.32 8.80
C LYS A 184 -3.76 -14.42 10.03
N ASN A 185 -4.27 -14.11 11.23
CA ASN A 185 -3.49 -14.14 12.46
C ASN A 185 -4.15 -15.08 13.46
N SER A 186 -3.57 -16.27 13.62
CA SER A 186 -4.04 -17.29 14.56
C SER A 186 -3.76 -16.94 16.02
N GLU A 187 -2.91 -15.93 16.28
CA GLU A 187 -2.53 -15.52 17.62
C GLU A 187 -3.61 -14.66 18.28
N ARG A 188 -4.43 -15.27 19.13
CA ARG A 188 -5.50 -14.57 19.88
C ARG A 188 -5.01 -13.36 20.70
N ILE A 189 -3.75 -13.37 21.15
CA ILE A 189 -3.13 -12.25 21.90
C ILE A 189 -3.08 -10.97 21.06
N MET A 190 -2.95 -11.11 19.74
CA MET A 190 -2.90 -9.99 18.81
C MET A 190 -4.29 -9.44 18.46
N LEU A 191 -5.37 -10.14 18.83
CA LEU A 191 -6.72 -9.80 18.40
C LEU A 191 -7.14 -8.36 18.75
N PRO A 192 -6.92 -7.84 19.98
CA PRO A 192 -7.32 -6.47 20.27
C PRO A 192 -6.50 -5.44 19.47
N THR A 193 -5.20 -5.71 19.24
CA THR A 193 -4.33 -4.86 18.41
C THR A 193 -4.83 -4.84 16.98
N ILE A 194 -5.12 -6.02 16.40
CA ILE A 194 -5.66 -6.19 15.04
C ILE A 194 -6.97 -5.42 14.88
N LEU A 195 -7.89 -5.55 15.84
CA LEU A 195 -9.19 -4.88 15.79
C LEU A 195 -9.05 -3.36 15.87
N ILE A 196 -8.20 -2.85 16.76
CA ILE A 196 -7.98 -1.40 16.87
C ILE A 196 -7.43 -0.85 15.56
N VAL A 197 -6.36 -1.44 15.00
CA VAL A 197 -5.75 -0.88 13.77
C VAL A 197 -6.65 -1.04 12.55
N SER A 198 -7.33 -2.17 12.38
CA SER A 198 -8.20 -2.41 11.22
C SER A 198 -9.48 -1.57 11.25
N LEU A 199 -10.10 -1.39 12.42
CA LEU A 199 -11.28 -0.53 12.53
C LEU A 199 -10.92 0.96 12.46
N ALA A 200 -9.71 1.35 12.87
CA ALA A 200 -9.31 2.75 12.92
C ALA A 200 -8.63 3.29 11.65
N HIS A 201 -7.96 2.47 10.84
CA HIS A 201 -7.05 2.97 9.79
C HIS A 201 -7.66 4.02 8.84
N ASP A 202 -8.94 3.83 8.50
CA ASP A 202 -9.66 4.59 7.49
C ASP A 202 -10.73 5.54 8.07
N ILE A 203 -10.88 5.63 9.41
CA ILE A 203 -11.90 6.52 10.04
C ILE A 203 -11.65 8.00 9.73
N GLY A 204 -10.42 8.35 9.36
CA GLY A 204 -10.06 9.69 8.90
C GLY A 204 -10.72 10.11 7.58
N LYS A 205 -11.40 9.19 6.87
CA LYS A 205 -12.22 9.47 5.68
C LYS A 205 -13.61 10.04 6.01
N ILE A 206 -14.02 9.99 7.28
CA ILE A 206 -15.34 10.45 7.73
C ILE A 206 -15.45 11.99 7.58
N PRO A 207 -16.44 12.51 6.83
CA PRO A 207 -16.51 13.93 6.48
C PRO A 207 -16.63 14.92 7.64
N SER A 208 -17.22 14.52 8.78
CA SER A 208 -17.40 15.42 9.93
C SER A 208 -16.07 15.91 10.50
N PHE A 209 -15.04 15.04 10.48
CA PHE A 209 -13.69 15.35 10.94
C PHE A 209 -12.88 16.17 9.93
N HIS A 210 -13.36 16.30 8.69
CA HIS A 210 -12.66 17.08 7.69
C HIS A 210 -12.70 18.57 8.03
N SER A 211 -13.84 19.12 8.45
CA SER A 211 -13.96 20.56 8.76
C SER A 211 -13.05 21.07 9.89
N GLN A 212 -12.68 20.19 10.82
CA GLN A 212 -11.82 20.52 11.98
C GLN A 212 -10.33 20.41 11.68
N TYR A 213 -9.94 19.59 10.68
CA TYR A 213 -8.54 19.22 10.44
C TYR A 213 -8.10 19.27 8.96
N TYR A 214 -8.97 19.64 8.00
CA TYR A 214 -8.66 19.69 6.56
C TYR A 214 -7.77 20.89 6.22
N SER A 215 -6.47 20.63 6.23
CA SER A 215 -5.59 21.29 5.27
C SER A 215 -4.72 20.32 4.48
N THR A 216 -4.71 19.02 4.77
CA THR A 216 -3.90 18.04 4.02
C THR A 216 -4.58 16.67 3.94
N ALA A 217 -4.46 16.07 2.75
CA ALA A 217 -5.03 14.78 2.35
C ALA A 217 -4.27 13.61 3.00
N ASP A 218 -4.41 13.47 4.31
CA ASP A 218 -3.77 12.43 5.10
C ASP A 218 -4.81 11.78 6.05
N HIS A 219 -5.72 10.97 5.52
CA HIS A 219 -6.67 10.25 6.38
C HIS A 219 -6.01 9.39 7.46
N PRO A 220 -4.80 8.82 7.28
CA PRO A 220 -4.14 8.12 8.38
C PRO A 220 -3.83 9.08 9.54
N GLN A 221 -3.45 10.33 9.25
CA GLN A 221 -3.15 11.34 10.25
C GLN A 221 -4.43 11.82 10.95
N ILE A 222 -5.53 12.00 10.20
CA ILE A 222 -6.83 12.34 10.79
C ILE A 222 -7.33 11.20 11.69
N ALA A 223 -7.15 9.94 11.29
CA ALA A 223 -7.47 8.78 12.12
C ALA A 223 -6.72 8.82 13.47
N LEU A 224 -5.43 9.18 13.46
CA LEU A 224 -4.66 9.34 14.69
C LEU A 224 -5.14 10.50 15.56
N ILE A 225 -5.59 11.60 14.97
CA ILE A 225 -6.18 12.72 15.71
C ILE A 225 -7.47 12.27 16.40
N ILE A 226 -8.32 11.50 15.71
CA ILE A 226 -9.55 10.94 16.28
C ILE A 226 -9.21 9.98 17.43
N LEU A 227 -8.24 9.07 17.24
CA LEU A 227 -7.80 8.14 18.28
C LEU A 227 -7.22 8.86 19.50
N ALA A 228 -6.47 9.94 19.30
CA ALA A 228 -5.93 10.77 20.38
C ALA A 228 -7.02 11.46 21.23
N SER A 229 -8.26 11.54 20.73
CA SER A 229 -9.41 12.05 21.49
C SER A 229 -10.03 11.02 22.44
N ILE A 230 -9.62 9.74 22.35
CA ILE A 230 -10.13 8.64 23.19
C ILE A 230 -9.17 8.45 24.38
N PRO A 231 -9.57 8.78 25.64
CA PRO A 231 -8.69 8.70 26.80
C PRO A 231 -8.11 7.29 27.02
N GLU A 232 -8.92 6.25 26.80
CA GLU A 232 -8.51 4.86 26.94
C GLU A 232 -7.47 4.45 25.90
N TYR A 233 -7.51 5.02 24.69
CA TYR A 233 -6.50 4.80 23.66
C TYR A 233 -5.17 5.45 24.04
N VAL A 234 -5.22 6.71 24.49
CA VAL A 234 -4.05 7.46 24.95
C VAL A 234 -3.34 6.74 26.10
N ALA A 235 -4.09 6.02 26.92
CA ALA A 235 -3.59 5.29 28.07
C ALA A 235 -3.16 3.83 27.77
N LEU A 236 -3.10 3.40 26.50
CA LEU A 236 -2.57 2.09 26.10
C LEU A 236 -1.03 2.10 26.09
N SER A 237 -0.42 1.05 26.66
CA SER A 237 1.04 0.91 26.71
C SER A 237 1.71 0.73 25.34
N ASN A 238 1.00 0.17 24.37
CA ASN A 238 1.49 -0.06 23.01
C ASN A 238 0.98 0.99 21.99
N ARG A 239 0.58 2.18 22.46
CA ARG A 239 0.04 3.24 21.59
C ARG A 239 0.98 3.61 20.43
N ASP A 240 2.27 3.78 20.68
CA ASP A 240 3.22 4.22 19.65
C ASP A 240 3.33 3.20 18.49
N GLU A 241 3.18 1.91 18.81
CA GLU A 241 3.11 0.84 17.82
C GLU A 241 1.84 0.94 16.98
N LEU A 242 0.68 1.14 17.61
CA LEU A 242 -0.61 1.32 16.93
C LEU A 242 -0.58 2.56 16.02
N ASP A 243 -0.05 3.68 16.52
CA ASP A 243 0.12 4.93 15.79
C ASP A 243 1.02 4.72 14.56
N SER A 244 2.12 3.96 14.71
CA SER A 244 3.02 3.62 13.62
C SER A 244 2.34 2.77 12.55
N ILE A 245 1.56 1.75 12.94
CA ILE A 245 0.84 0.89 11.99
C ILE A 245 -0.17 1.70 11.18
N ILE A 246 -0.99 2.51 11.86
CA ILE A 246 -2.02 3.31 11.21
C ILE A 246 -1.41 4.38 10.33
N ARG A 247 -0.40 5.13 10.80
CA ARG A 247 0.25 6.19 10.00
C ARG A 247 0.83 5.68 8.69
N ASN A 248 1.39 4.46 8.72
CA ASN A 248 2.23 3.95 7.66
C ASN A 248 1.51 2.92 6.76
N HIS A 249 0.19 2.72 6.91
CA HIS A 249 -0.53 1.68 6.16
C HIS A 249 -0.55 1.87 4.63
N HIS A 250 -0.29 3.09 4.14
CA HIS A 250 -0.11 3.38 2.71
C HIS A 250 1.34 3.25 2.21
N GLN A 251 2.33 3.05 3.08
CA GLN A 251 3.72 3.01 2.65
C GLN A 251 3.98 1.82 1.71
N ILE A 252 4.71 2.06 0.63
CA ILE A 252 5.14 1.02 -0.31
C ILE A 252 6.05 0.00 0.38
N THR A 253 6.84 0.43 1.36
CA THR A 253 7.69 -0.46 2.16
C THR A 253 7.26 -0.33 3.62
N PRO A 254 6.36 -1.20 4.09
CA PRO A 254 5.93 -1.21 5.48
C PRO A 254 7.12 -1.41 6.41
N ASN A 255 7.17 -0.66 7.50
CA ASN A 255 8.24 -0.72 8.49
C ASN A 255 8.06 -1.85 9.51
N ASN A 256 6.90 -2.53 9.53
CA ASN A 256 6.64 -3.66 10.42
C ASN A 256 5.66 -4.69 9.80
N PRO A 257 5.66 -5.95 10.29
CA PRO A 257 4.82 -7.02 9.76
C PRO A 257 3.31 -6.77 9.84
N LEU A 258 2.84 -6.10 10.90
CA LEU A 258 1.41 -5.80 11.08
C LEU A 258 0.91 -4.77 10.09
N THR A 259 1.72 -3.77 9.75
CA THR A 259 1.43 -2.77 8.72
C THR A 259 1.35 -3.42 7.35
N ALA A 260 2.29 -4.33 7.04
CA ALA A 260 2.24 -5.11 5.80
C ALA A 260 0.99 -6.01 5.73
N CYS A 261 0.59 -6.59 6.87
CA CYS A 261 -0.60 -7.44 6.93
C CYS A 261 -1.89 -6.62 6.81
N LEU A 262 -1.98 -5.47 7.49
CA LEU A 262 -3.10 -4.53 7.38
C LEU A 262 -3.30 -4.09 5.92
N LYS A 263 -2.22 -3.61 5.27
CA LYS A 263 -2.24 -3.20 3.85
C LYS A 263 -2.71 -4.33 2.94
N ARG A 264 -2.25 -5.55 3.17
CA ARG A 264 -2.69 -6.73 2.40
C ARG A 264 -4.17 -7.02 2.61
N CYS A 265 -4.67 -6.94 3.84
CA CYS A 265 -6.08 -7.18 4.15
C CYS A 265 -6.99 -6.12 3.55
N ASP A 266 -6.56 -4.85 3.58
CA ASP A 266 -7.22 -3.74 2.89
C ASP A 266 -7.34 -4.00 1.38
N GLN A 267 -6.21 -4.30 0.74
CA GLN A 267 -6.16 -4.62 -0.69
C GLN A 267 -7.03 -5.84 -1.06
N GLU A 268 -7.00 -6.90 -0.25
CA GLU A 268 -7.85 -8.08 -0.48
C GLU A 268 -9.33 -7.76 -0.31
N SER A 269 -9.71 -6.89 0.65
CA SER A 269 -11.08 -6.42 0.78
C SER A 269 -11.51 -5.64 -0.46
N ARG A 270 -10.65 -4.76 -1.00
CA ARG A 270 -10.91 -4.03 -2.25
C ARG A 270 -11.12 -4.95 -3.45
N ASN A 271 -10.31 -6.00 -3.56
CA ASN A 271 -10.45 -6.98 -4.64
C ASN A 271 -11.78 -7.73 -4.55
N ASP A 272 -12.19 -8.16 -3.35
CA ASP A 272 -13.47 -8.86 -3.14
C ASP A 272 -14.67 -7.95 -3.39
N GLU A 273 -14.57 -6.70 -2.95
CA GLU A 273 -15.53 -5.62 -3.18
C GLU A 273 -15.76 -5.41 -4.68
N MET A 274 -14.67 -5.21 -5.45
CA MET A 274 -14.71 -5.03 -6.90
C MET A 274 -15.23 -6.29 -7.62
N GLY A 275 -14.76 -7.47 -7.22
CA GLY A 275 -15.17 -8.75 -7.78
C GLY A 275 -16.67 -9.02 -7.59
N SER A 276 -17.23 -8.63 -6.44
CA SER A 276 -18.66 -8.79 -6.15
C SER A 276 -19.54 -7.97 -7.11
N PHE A 277 -19.11 -6.77 -7.52
CA PHE A 277 -19.86 -5.97 -8.49
C PHE A 277 -19.85 -6.58 -9.88
N LEU A 278 -18.70 -7.08 -10.34
CA LEU A 278 -18.59 -7.74 -11.64
C LEU A 278 -19.44 -9.02 -11.69
N GLY A 279 -19.47 -9.79 -10.59
CA GLY A 279 -20.36 -10.95 -10.44
C GLY A 279 -21.85 -10.58 -10.53
N GLN A 280 -22.26 -9.48 -9.88
CA GLN A 280 -23.64 -8.97 -9.98
C GLN A 280 -23.97 -8.49 -11.40
N MET A 281 -23.06 -7.79 -12.08
CA MET A 281 -23.27 -7.34 -13.46
C MET A 281 -23.35 -8.52 -14.44
N ALA A 282 -22.55 -9.56 -14.24
CA ALA A 282 -22.63 -10.80 -15.03
C ALA A 282 -23.96 -11.51 -14.81
N GLN A 283 -24.48 -11.57 -13.58
CA GLN A 283 -25.81 -12.12 -13.29
C GLN A 283 -26.95 -11.29 -13.87
N VAL A 284 -26.86 -9.96 -13.85
CA VAL A 284 -27.86 -9.07 -14.49
C VAL A 284 -27.86 -9.25 -16.01
N ARG A 285 -26.68 -9.32 -16.64
CA ARG A 285 -26.59 -9.62 -18.09
C ARG A 285 -27.10 -11.01 -18.42
N ALA A 286 -26.78 -12.02 -17.61
CA ALA A 286 -27.29 -13.38 -17.79
C ALA A 286 -28.80 -13.48 -17.58
N SER A 287 -29.39 -12.65 -16.70
CA SER A 287 -30.85 -12.61 -16.50
C SER A 287 -31.58 -11.78 -17.57
N GLU A 288 -30.92 -10.79 -18.18
CA GLU A 288 -31.41 -10.10 -19.38
C GLU A 288 -31.34 -11.01 -20.63
N GLU A 289 -30.28 -11.80 -20.79
CA GLU A 289 -30.12 -12.78 -21.87
C GLU A 289 -30.96 -14.06 -21.67
N SER A 290 -31.37 -14.37 -20.44
CA SER A 290 -32.26 -15.51 -20.09
C SER A 290 -33.74 -15.29 -20.51
N SER A 291 -34.06 -14.23 -21.24
CA SER A 291 -35.39 -14.00 -21.82
C SER A 291 -35.62 -14.70 -23.18
N LEU A 292 -34.74 -15.64 -23.58
CA LEU A 292 -34.93 -16.55 -24.71
C LEU A 292 -34.75 -18.03 -24.27
N PRO A 293 -35.47 -18.99 -24.90
CA PRO A 293 -35.69 -20.30 -24.29
C PRO A 293 -34.48 -21.24 -24.37
N ILE A 294 -34.07 -21.69 -23.19
CA ILE A 294 -33.40 -22.93 -22.75
C ILE A 294 -32.82 -23.84 -23.85
N ALA A 295 -31.49 -23.96 -23.86
CA ALA A 295 -30.79 -25.15 -24.32
C ALA A 295 -29.86 -25.68 -23.21
N GLU A 296 -30.07 -26.97 -22.94
CA GLU A 296 -29.44 -27.93 -22.05
C GLU A 296 -27.96 -27.69 -21.66
N SER A 297 -27.71 -27.61 -20.35
CA SER A 297 -26.39 -27.47 -19.72
C SER A 297 -25.63 -28.80 -19.67
N LEU A 298 -24.37 -28.81 -20.11
CA LEU A 298 -23.39 -29.87 -19.83
C LEU A 298 -22.59 -29.56 -18.54
N PRO A 299 -22.11 -30.57 -17.80
CA PRO A 299 -21.52 -30.40 -16.47
C PRO A 299 -20.09 -29.85 -16.52
N GLN A 300 -19.77 -28.89 -15.66
CA GLN A 300 -18.39 -28.46 -15.39
C GLN A 300 -17.68 -29.44 -14.45
N PRO A 301 -16.38 -29.73 -14.66
CA PRO A 301 -15.58 -30.49 -13.71
C PRO A 301 -15.07 -29.60 -12.57
N ASP A 302 -15.28 -30.06 -11.35
CA ASP A 302 -14.65 -29.54 -10.13
C ASP A 302 -13.12 -29.66 -10.22
N VAL A 303 -12.40 -28.54 -10.09
CA VAL A 303 -10.95 -28.55 -9.88
C VAL A 303 -10.63 -27.87 -8.54
N PRO A 304 -9.96 -28.58 -7.61
CA PRO A 304 -9.62 -28.05 -6.29
C PRO A 304 -8.50 -27.00 -6.38
N VAL A 305 -8.68 -25.87 -5.71
CA VAL A 305 -7.70 -24.80 -5.59
C VAL A 305 -6.68 -25.16 -4.51
N THR A 306 -5.54 -25.70 -4.92
CA THR A 306 -4.38 -25.88 -4.04
C THR A 306 -3.48 -24.64 -4.10
N LYS A 307 -3.28 -23.98 -2.96
CA LYS A 307 -2.33 -22.87 -2.79
C LYS A 307 -0.91 -23.43 -2.62
N GLU A 308 -0.18 -23.60 -3.72
CA GLU A 308 1.26 -23.88 -3.64
C GLU A 308 2.06 -22.58 -3.58
N LYS A 309 2.88 -22.49 -2.52
CA LYS A 309 3.86 -21.44 -2.27
C LYS A 309 5.11 -21.82 -3.06
N ILE A 310 5.27 -21.30 -4.28
CA ILE A 310 6.44 -21.59 -5.13
C ILE A 310 7.65 -20.82 -4.57
N SER A 311 8.45 -21.49 -3.75
CA SER A 311 9.84 -21.14 -3.50
C SER A 311 10.69 -21.85 -4.55
N GLN A 312 10.98 -21.20 -5.68
CA GLN A 312 11.92 -21.70 -6.68
C GLN A 312 13.26 -20.97 -6.57
N GLU A 313 14.34 -21.76 -6.61
CA GLU A 313 15.71 -21.31 -6.83
C GLU A 313 15.81 -20.49 -8.14
N TRP A 314 16.64 -19.45 -8.09
CA TRP A 314 16.69 -18.38 -9.08
C TRP A 314 17.76 -18.67 -10.13
N ASP A 315 17.39 -19.37 -11.21
CA ASP A 315 18.16 -19.41 -12.46
C ASP A 315 17.30 -18.79 -13.58
N HIS A 316 17.48 -17.49 -13.82
CA HIS A 316 16.72 -16.74 -14.82
C HIS A 316 17.54 -15.59 -15.40
N PRO A 317 17.35 -15.23 -16.68
CA PRO A 317 18.09 -14.16 -17.36
C PRO A 317 18.02 -12.74 -16.74
N LEU A 318 17.16 -12.51 -15.73
CA LEU A 318 17.05 -11.23 -14.98
C LEU A 318 17.73 -11.27 -13.59
N GLY A 319 18.36 -12.39 -13.21
CA GLY A 319 19.15 -12.51 -11.99
C GLY A 319 18.37 -12.41 -10.67
N SER A 320 19.11 -12.36 -9.56
CA SER A 320 18.57 -12.25 -8.18
C SER A 320 18.62 -10.79 -7.67
N PRO A 321 17.69 -10.37 -6.79
CA PRO A 321 17.66 -9.00 -6.28
C PRO A 321 18.84 -8.65 -5.38
N GLU A 322 19.34 -7.41 -5.49
CA GLU A 322 20.22 -6.81 -4.49
C GLU A 322 19.42 -6.30 -3.27
N SER A 323 20.01 -6.36 -2.08
CA SER A 323 19.36 -5.94 -0.83
C SER A 323 19.29 -4.41 -0.68
N GLY A 324 18.15 -3.88 -0.19
CA GLY A 324 18.06 -2.51 0.36
C GLY A 324 17.11 -1.53 -0.34
N LYS A 325 16.42 -1.89 -1.43
CA LYS A 325 15.33 -1.11 -2.06
C LYS A 325 14.14 -2.02 -2.36
N TYR A 326 12.94 -1.47 -2.56
CA TYR A 326 11.75 -2.26 -2.90
C TYR A 326 12.07 -3.25 -4.03
N VAL A 327 11.96 -4.54 -3.71
CA VAL A 327 12.19 -5.64 -4.63
C VAL A 327 10.82 -6.10 -5.13
N PRO A 328 10.53 -5.96 -6.43
CA PRO A 328 9.32 -6.51 -7.02
C PRO A 328 9.22 -8.01 -6.75
N GLN A 329 8.05 -8.46 -6.32
CA GLN A 329 7.73 -9.87 -6.08
C GLN A 329 6.92 -10.42 -7.25
N LYS A 330 7.20 -11.67 -7.62
CA LYS A 330 6.40 -12.38 -8.61
C LYS A 330 5.03 -12.69 -8.02
N ILE A 331 4.01 -12.41 -8.82
CA ILE A 331 2.63 -12.77 -8.53
C ILE A 331 2.16 -13.81 -9.54
N LYS A 332 1.16 -14.62 -9.18
CA LYS A 332 0.56 -15.57 -10.12
C LYS A 332 -0.13 -14.77 -11.23
N LEU A 333 0.25 -15.00 -12.49
CA LEU A 333 -0.38 -14.31 -13.60
C LEU A 333 -1.84 -14.77 -13.76
N PRO A 334 -2.78 -13.84 -14.01
CA PRO A 334 -4.16 -14.17 -14.30
C PRO A 334 -4.33 -14.93 -15.62
N ALA A 335 -5.49 -15.58 -15.80
CA ALA A 335 -5.79 -16.39 -16.97
C ALA A 335 -5.86 -15.61 -18.29
N TRP A 336 -6.09 -14.28 -18.23
CA TRP A 336 -6.10 -13.41 -19.41
C TRP A 336 -4.70 -13.17 -19.98
N PHE A 337 -3.63 -13.48 -19.24
CA PHE A 337 -2.28 -13.20 -19.71
C PHE A 337 -1.93 -14.04 -20.94
N ASN A 338 -1.60 -13.36 -22.03
CA ASN A 338 -1.13 -13.96 -23.26
C ASN A 338 0.03 -13.13 -23.84
N ALA A 339 1.22 -13.74 -23.91
CA ALA A 339 2.44 -13.05 -24.34
C ALA A 339 2.32 -12.45 -25.75
N ASP A 340 1.72 -13.18 -26.72
CA ASP A 340 1.54 -12.70 -28.09
C ASP A 340 0.61 -11.50 -28.17
N THR A 341 -0.48 -11.55 -27.40
CA THR A 341 -1.48 -10.47 -27.40
C THR A 341 -0.90 -9.20 -26.79
N ILE A 342 -0.12 -9.34 -25.71
CA ILE A 342 0.61 -8.22 -25.10
C ILE A 342 1.65 -7.65 -26.08
N LEU A 343 2.46 -8.50 -26.73
CA LEU A 343 3.45 -8.05 -27.70
C LEU A 343 2.81 -7.37 -28.91
N GLY A 344 1.67 -7.89 -29.40
CA GLY A 344 0.88 -7.28 -30.47
C GLY A 344 0.32 -5.92 -30.08
N GLY A 345 -0.16 -5.77 -28.85
CA GLY A 345 -0.62 -4.48 -28.31
C GLY A 345 0.52 -3.46 -28.21
N ILE A 346 1.70 -3.87 -27.72
CA ILE A 346 2.89 -3.02 -27.66
C ILE A 346 3.35 -2.63 -29.07
N HIS A 347 3.39 -3.58 -30.01
CA HIS A 347 3.74 -3.34 -31.41
C HIS A 347 2.88 -2.23 -32.01
N GLY A 348 1.57 -2.25 -31.73
CA GLY A 348 0.63 -1.21 -32.13
C GLY A 348 1.00 0.19 -31.61
N LEU A 349 1.72 0.32 -30.49
CA LEU A 349 2.11 1.59 -29.89
C LEU A 349 3.50 2.09 -30.34
N ILE A 350 4.29 1.27 -31.02
CA ILE A 350 5.67 1.61 -31.44
C ILE A 350 5.63 2.78 -32.42
N ASN A 351 6.48 3.78 -32.16
CA ASN A 351 6.65 4.97 -33.00
C ASN A 351 5.40 5.84 -33.16
N GLN A 352 4.35 5.58 -32.39
CA GLN A 352 3.17 6.44 -32.37
C GLN A 352 3.43 7.71 -31.54
N VAL A 353 2.84 8.81 -31.99
CA VAL A 353 2.91 10.11 -31.32
C VAL A 353 1.52 10.68 -31.13
N GLU A 354 1.22 11.08 -29.90
CA GLU A 354 -0.03 11.72 -29.52
C GLU A 354 0.24 13.21 -29.22
N LYS A 355 -0.59 14.10 -29.78
CA LYS A 355 -0.51 15.53 -29.48
C LYS A 355 -1.33 15.80 -28.21
N THR A 356 -0.66 16.20 -27.15
CA THR A 356 -1.28 16.61 -25.88
C THR A 356 -1.14 18.12 -25.67
N SER A 357 -1.93 18.69 -24.77
CA SER A 357 -1.85 20.10 -24.37
C SER A 357 -0.46 20.51 -23.85
N SER A 358 0.32 19.56 -23.33
CA SER A 358 1.69 19.73 -22.84
C SER A 358 2.79 19.44 -23.88
N GLY A 359 2.43 19.09 -25.13
CA GLY A 359 3.38 18.77 -26.20
C GLY A 359 3.17 17.39 -26.82
N VAL A 360 4.22 16.81 -27.40
CA VAL A 360 4.15 15.52 -28.10
C VAL A 360 4.49 14.40 -27.13
N LYS A 361 3.55 13.49 -26.91
CA LYS A 361 3.71 12.29 -26.08
C LYS A 361 3.99 11.08 -26.99
N TRP A 362 4.94 10.26 -26.56
CA TRP A 362 5.24 8.96 -27.17
C TRP A 362 5.29 7.90 -26.07
N LEU A 363 5.02 6.64 -26.40
CA LEU A 363 4.93 5.54 -25.43
C LEU A 363 5.96 4.45 -25.68
N ALA A 364 6.23 4.13 -26.94
CA ALA A 364 7.29 3.22 -27.36
C ALA A 364 8.03 3.78 -28.58
N VAL A 365 9.33 3.52 -28.67
CA VAL A 365 10.18 4.01 -29.77
C VAL A 365 11.19 2.94 -30.17
N SER A 366 11.29 2.66 -31.46
CA SER A 366 12.32 1.77 -31.99
C SER A 366 13.66 2.50 -32.11
N LEU A 367 14.77 1.76 -32.20
CA LEU A 367 16.07 2.30 -32.57
C LEU A 367 16.77 1.42 -33.64
N PRO A 368 17.68 2.00 -34.44
CA PRO A 368 18.41 1.25 -35.47
C PRO A 368 19.29 0.11 -34.95
N ASN A 369 19.59 0.08 -33.65
CA ASN A 369 20.38 -0.95 -32.99
C ASN A 369 19.58 -2.24 -32.71
N GLY A 370 18.34 -2.36 -33.19
CA GLY A 370 17.52 -3.56 -33.01
C GLY A 370 16.78 -3.62 -31.68
N LEU A 371 16.67 -2.48 -30.98
CA LEU A 371 15.94 -2.38 -29.72
C LEU A 371 14.71 -1.48 -29.83
N VAL A 372 13.72 -1.76 -29.00
CA VAL A 372 12.53 -0.92 -28.80
C VAL A 372 12.46 -0.54 -27.33
N TYR A 373 12.46 0.75 -27.02
CA TYR A 373 12.32 1.23 -25.65
C TYR A 373 10.86 1.59 -25.38
N VAL A 374 10.28 0.90 -24.39
CA VAL A 374 8.88 1.02 -24.00
C VAL A 374 8.77 1.67 -22.63
N LYS A 375 7.91 2.68 -22.50
CA LYS A 375 7.62 3.29 -21.19
C LYS A 375 6.71 2.35 -20.36
N PRO A 376 6.89 2.24 -19.03
CA PRO A 376 6.03 1.41 -18.18
C PRO A 376 4.53 1.70 -18.35
N GLU A 377 4.16 2.95 -18.59
CA GLU A 377 2.78 3.37 -18.84
C GLU A 377 2.19 2.76 -20.12
N ALA A 378 3.03 2.48 -21.11
CA ALA A 378 2.60 1.82 -22.35
C ALA A 378 2.26 0.35 -22.10
N LEU A 379 3.11 -0.35 -21.35
CA LEU A 379 2.86 -1.74 -20.96
C LEU A 379 1.61 -1.84 -20.07
N TRP A 380 1.44 -0.90 -19.13
CA TRP A 380 0.25 -0.83 -18.28
C TRP A 380 -1.04 -0.62 -19.11
N GLN A 381 -0.99 0.25 -20.12
CA GLN A 381 -2.13 0.48 -21.02
C GLN A 381 -2.51 -0.80 -21.77
N VAL A 382 -1.53 -1.55 -22.28
CA VAL A 382 -1.80 -2.82 -22.99
C VAL A 382 -2.35 -3.88 -22.02
N ILE A 383 -1.83 -3.96 -20.80
CA ILE A 383 -2.38 -4.85 -19.75
C ILE A 383 -3.86 -4.54 -19.50
N HIS A 384 -4.23 -3.26 -19.36
CA HIS A 384 -5.63 -2.84 -19.21
C HIS A 384 -6.50 -3.27 -20.40
N GLN A 385 -5.99 -3.17 -21.62
CA GLN A 385 -6.72 -3.60 -22.82
C GLN A 385 -6.94 -5.11 -22.89
N VAL A 386 -5.92 -5.90 -22.53
CA VAL A 386 -5.97 -7.37 -22.62
C VAL A 386 -6.74 -7.99 -21.45
N SER A 387 -6.72 -7.34 -20.28
CA SER A 387 -7.41 -7.82 -19.09
C SER A 387 -8.92 -7.54 -19.07
N ASP A 388 -9.43 -6.72 -19.99
CA ASP A 388 -10.86 -6.39 -20.16
C ASP A 388 -11.58 -6.03 -18.85
N GLY A 389 -10.92 -5.21 -18.02
CA GLY A 389 -11.50 -4.75 -16.75
C GLY A 389 -11.45 -5.78 -15.61
N ASP A 390 -10.50 -6.72 -15.64
CA ASP A 390 -10.22 -7.63 -14.54
C ASP A 390 -10.09 -6.85 -13.19
N PRO A 391 -10.79 -7.30 -12.12
CA PRO A 391 -10.84 -6.56 -10.87
C PRO A 391 -9.46 -6.37 -10.23
N MET A 392 -8.54 -7.32 -10.37
CA MET A 392 -7.18 -7.17 -9.85
C MET A 392 -6.45 -5.99 -10.49
N ILE A 393 -6.70 -5.74 -11.79
CA ILE A 393 -6.06 -4.66 -12.54
C ILE A 393 -6.66 -3.31 -12.19
N LEU A 394 -7.98 -3.25 -12.03
CA LEU A 394 -8.67 -2.05 -11.57
C LEU A 394 -8.23 -1.63 -10.17
N VAL A 395 -8.05 -2.59 -9.25
CA VAL A 395 -7.59 -2.24 -7.90
C VAL A 395 -6.09 -1.86 -7.91
N ALA A 396 -5.28 -2.49 -8.77
CA ALA A 396 -3.87 -2.15 -8.91
C ALA A 396 -3.60 -0.73 -9.43
N ASP A 397 -4.59 -0.01 -9.97
CA ASP A 397 -4.42 1.40 -10.35
C ASP A 397 -4.11 2.30 -9.14
N ALA A 398 -4.65 1.98 -7.95
CA ALA A 398 -4.41 2.71 -6.71
C ALA A 398 -3.31 2.12 -5.82
N ASP A 399 -2.87 0.88 -6.09
CA ASP A 399 -1.75 0.26 -5.37
C ASP A 399 -0.49 0.16 -6.24
N GLU A 400 0.40 1.12 -6.05
CA GLU A 400 1.68 1.19 -6.74
C GLU A 400 2.58 -0.04 -6.50
N GLU A 401 2.42 -0.74 -5.37
CA GLU A 401 3.14 -1.99 -5.12
C GLU A 401 2.63 -3.12 -6.03
N THR A 402 1.33 -3.41 -6.02
CA THR A 402 0.74 -4.45 -6.88
C THR A 402 0.98 -4.16 -8.35
N LYS A 403 0.86 -2.89 -8.77
CA LYS A 403 1.18 -2.46 -10.15
C LYS A 403 2.62 -2.76 -10.55
N ARG A 404 3.60 -2.45 -9.68
CA ARG A 404 5.02 -2.75 -9.94
C ARG A 404 5.29 -4.26 -9.96
N ASN A 405 4.69 -5.01 -9.04
CA ASN A 405 4.78 -6.47 -9.01
C ASN A 405 4.21 -7.09 -10.30
N LEU A 406 3.09 -6.58 -10.80
CA LEU A 406 2.49 -7.09 -12.04
C LEU A 406 3.33 -6.74 -13.27
N LEU A 407 3.78 -5.49 -13.39
CA LEU A 407 4.68 -5.09 -14.48
C LEU A 407 5.95 -5.93 -14.48
N HIS A 408 6.54 -6.16 -13.30
CA HIS A 408 7.70 -7.03 -13.17
C HIS A 408 7.41 -8.47 -13.60
N THR A 409 6.30 -9.05 -13.14
CA THR A 409 5.92 -10.41 -13.50
C THR A 409 5.67 -10.55 -15.00
N VAL A 410 5.00 -9.58 -15.63
CA VAL A 410 4.76 -9.58 -17.07
C VAL A 410 6.07 -9.48 -17.86
N VAL A 411 6.96 -8.55 -17.50
CA VAL A 411 8.28 -8.41 -18.17
C VAL A 411 9.11 -9.67 -17.99
N TRP A 412 9.09 -10.27 -16.80
CA TRP A 412 9.76 -11.52 -16.51
C TRP A 412 9.28 -12.65 -17.43
N GLU A 413 7.98 -12.83 -17.55
CA GLU A 413 7.40 -13.90 -18.38
C GLU A 413 7.59 -13.65 -19.88
N LEU A 414 7.58 -12.39 -20.33
CA LEU A 414 7.94 -12.04 -21.72
C LEU A 414 9.41 -12.32 -22.03
N SER A 415 10.30 -12.10 -21.07
CA SER A 415 11.72 -12.49 -21.19
C SER A 415 11.87 -14.00 -21.26
N ALA A 416 11.25 -14.75 -20.34
CA ALA A 416 11.37 -16.20 -20.27
C ALA A 416 10.78 -16.92 -21.49
N SER A 417 9.57 -16.53 -21.91
CA SER A 417 8.81 -17.28 -22.92
C SER A 417 9.14 -16.90 -24.36
N ARG A 418 9.61 -15.66 -24.60
CA ARG A 418 9.78 -15.10 -25.95
C ARG A 418 11.13 -14.44 -26.20
N ASP A 419 12.05 -14.46 -25.23
CA ASP A 419 13.29 -13.68 -25.28
C ASP A 419 13.04 -12.21 -25.69
N ALA A 420 11.89 -11.68 -25.25
CA ALA A 420 11.39 -10.41 -25.79
C ALA A 420 12.13 -9.19 -25.23
N ILE A 421 12.90 -9.39 -24.17
CA ILE A 421 13.49 -8.34 -23.35
C ILE A 421 15.01 -8.46 -23.43
N ALA A 422 15.69 -7.34 -23.69
CA ALA A 422 17.15 -7.27 -23.65
C ALA A 422 17.62 -7.19 -22.19
N THR A 423 17.62 -8.34 -21.51
CA THR A 423 17.93 -8.47 -20.08
C THR A 423 19.34 -8.02 -19.74
N GLU A 424 20.27 -8.10 -20.69
CA GLU A 424 21.64 -7.61 -20.57
C GLU A 424 21.74 -6.09 -20.32
N LEU A 425 20.69 -5.34 -20.61
CA LEU A 425 20.62 -3.89 -20.40
C LEU A 425 19.94 -3.52 -19.07
N MET A 426 19.48 -4.50 -18.30
CA MET A 426 18.67 -4.32 -17.11
C MET A 426 19.47 -4.59 -15.83
N THR A 427 19.09 -3.93 -14.75
CA THR A 427 19.62 -4.26 -13.42
C THR A 427 18.87 -5.48 -12.88
N ASN A 428 19.59 -6.40 -12.24
CA ASN A 428 19.02 -7.62 -11.70
C ASN A 428 17.80 -7.33 -10.79
N ALA A 429 16.71 -8.08 -10.98
CA ALA A 429 15.42 -7.95 -10.30
C ALA A 429 14.62 -6.65 -10.49
N TYR A 430 14.99 -5.79 -11.42
CA TYR A 430 14.15 -4.67 -11.87
C TYR A 430 13.57 -4.95 -13.25
N TYR A 431 12.40 -4.41 -13.55
CA TYR A 431 11.74 -4.56 -14.86
C TYR A 431 12.03 -3.40 -15.82
N THR A 432 12.86 -2.43 -15.41
CA THR A 432 13.24 -1.26 -16.19
C THR A 432 14.74 -1.02 -16.14
N THR A 433 15.30 -0.40 -17.17
CA THR A 433 16.64 0.18 -17.20
C THR A 433 16.58 1.70 -17.12
N ASN A 434 17.56 2.32 -16.45
CA ASN A 434 17.71 3.76 -16.44
C ASN A 434 18.42 4.19 -17.72
N ALA A 435 17.71 4.88 -18.62
CA ALA A 435 18.23 5.23 -19.92
C ALA A 435 18.28 6.75 -20.11
N SER A 436 19.36 7.21 -20.73
CA SER A 436 19.55 8.60 -21.14
C SER A 436 19.02 8.77 -22.57
N ILE A 437 17.92 9.51 -22.71
CA ILE A 437 17.32 9.84 -24.01
C ILE A 437 18.02 11.07 -24.56
N VAL A 438 18.69 10.93 -25.71
CA VAL A 438 19.40 12.01 -26.40
C VAL A 438 18.47 12.61 -27.46
N THR A 439 18.31 13.93 -27.42
CA THR A 439 17.51 14.69 -28.39
C THR A 439 18.38 15.16 -29.57
N ASN A 440 17.77 15.64 -30.65
CA ASN A 440 18.53 16.20 -31.79
C ASN A 440 19.37 17.44 -31.46
N ASN A 441 19.08 18.11 -30.33
CA ASN A 441 19.87 19.26 -29.87
C ASN A 441 20.98 18.85 -28.89
N ASP A 442 21.35 17.56 -28.87
CA ASP A 442 22.33 16.92 -27.98
C ASP A 442 22.08 17.13 -26.47
N LYS A 443 20.87 17.58 -26.11
CA LYS A 443 20.38 17.55 -24.72
C LYS A 443 19.94 16.14 -24.37
N SER A 444 20.25 15.70 -23.16
CA SER A 444 19.84 14.39 -22.65
C SER A 444 19.03 14.51 -21.36
N PHE A 445 18.12 13.56 -21.15
CA PHE A 445 17.37 13.41 -19.91
C PHE A 445 17.18 11.94 -19.58
N ASN A 446 17.15 11.62 -18.29
CA ASN A 446 17.05 10.24 -17.83
C ASN A 446 15.59 9.81 -17.69
N LYS A 447 15.30 8.58 -18.08
CA LYS A 447 13.99 7.96 -17.89
C LYS A 447 14.13 6.45 -17.71
N LEU A 448 13.27 5.88 -16.86
CA LEU A 448 13.13 4.44 -16.72
C LEU A 448 12.34 3.90 -17.91
N LEU A 449 12.93 2.94 -18.63
CA LEU A 449 12.36 2.33 -19.83
C LEU A 449 12.54 0.82 -19.78
N ILE A 450 11.73 0.09 -20.53
CA ILE A 450 11.80 -1.37 -20.69
C ILE A 450 12.41 -1.65 -22.07
N PRO A 451 13.58 -2.31 -22.16
CA PRO A 451 14.25 -2.56 -23.43
C PRO A 451 13.76 -3.87 -24.05
N PHE A 452 12.98 -3.78 -25.13
CA PHE A 452 12.50 -4.92 -25.92
C PHE A 452 13.43 -5.19 -27.10
N ARG A 453 13.60 -6.47 -27.47
CA ARG A 453 14.23 -6.87 -28.73
C ARG A 453 13.23 -6.70 -29.88
N VAL A 454 13.68 -6.19 -31.02
CA VAL A 454 12.81 -6.03 -32.20
C VAL A 454 12.27 -7.38 -32.69
N ASP A 455 13.09 -8.44 -32.62
CA ASP A 455 12.74 -9.78 -33.09
C ASP A 455 11.49 -10.35 -32.38
N ALA A 456 11.22 -9.93 -31.15
CA ALA A 456 10.05 -10.31 -30.38
C ALA A 456 8.72 -9.91 -31.03
N PHE A 457 8.75 -8.88 -31.89
CA PHE A 457 7.58 -8.40 -32.62
C PHE A 457 7.44 -9.04 -34.00
N GLY A 458 8.36 -9.92 -34.42
CA GLY A 458 8.31 -10.62 -35.70
C GLY A 458 8.49 -9.72 -36.93
N VAL A 459 9.10 -8.55 -36.76
CA VAL A 459 9.31 -7.53 -37.81
C VAL A 459 10.77 -7.12 -37.90
N LEU A 460 11.19 -6.57 -39.04
CA LEU A 460 12.57 -6.11 -39.22
C LEU A 460 12.76 -4.72 -38.62
N THR A 461 13.95 -4.46 -38.05
CA THR A 461 14.31 -3.14 -37.49
C THR A 461 14.14 -2.00 -38.50
N SER A 462 14.49 -2.24 -39.76
CA SER A 462 14.35 -1.26 -40.85
C SER A 462 12.88 -0.91 -41.12
N GLU A 463 11.98 -1.88 -41.00
CA GLU A 463 10.55 -1.70 -41.18
C GLU A 463 9.98 -0.82 -40.06
N LEU A 464 10.29 -1.12 -38.79
CA LEU A 464 9.88 -0.28 -37.66
C LEU A 464 10.49 1.12 -37.73
N GLU A 465 11.77 1.27 -38.07
CA GLU A 465 12.40 2.59 -38.19
C GLU A 465 11.79 3.44 -39.33
N SER A 466 11.26 2.80 -40.37
CA SER A 466 10.59 3.49 -41.48
C SER A 466 9.28 4.15 -41.06
N THR A 467 8.57 3.57 -40.09
CA THR A 467 7.31 4.11 -39.56
C THR A 467 7.53 5.30 -38.61
N LYS A 468 8.79 5.53 -38.16
CA LYS A 468 9.13 6.58 -37.19
C LYS A 468 8.88 7.99 -37.74
N PRO A 469 7.93 8.76 -37.16
CA PRO A 469 7.59 10.08 -37.67
C PRO A 469 8.73 11.10 -37.44
N PRO A 470 8.88 12.11 -38.30
CA PRO A 470 9.96 13.11 -38.20
C PRO A 470 9.99 13.86 -36.86
N VAL A 471 8.83 14.05 -36.23
CA VAL A 471 8.73 14.68 -34.91
C VAL A 471 9.38 13.83 -33.84
N LEU A 472 9.16 12.50 -33.88
CA LEU A 472 9.77 11.58 -32.92
C LEU A 472 11.28 11.48 -33.10
N ARG A 473 11.77 11.51 -34.35
CA ARG A 473 13.22 11.58 -34.65
C ARG A 473 13.90 12.83 -34.07
N LYS A 474 13.17 13.93 -33.89
CA LYS A 474 13.70 15.14 -33.23
C LYS A 474 13.78 14.99 -31.71
N ILE A 475 12.82 14.29 -31.12
CA ILE A 475 12.71 14.09 -29.68
C ILE A 475 13.65 12.99 -29.21
N VAL A 476 13.78 11.91 -29.98
CA VAL A 476 14.59 10.74 -29.66
C VAL A 476 15.53 10.49 -30.83
N LYS A 477 16.76 11.01 -30.70
CA LYS A 477 17.88 10.75 -31.61
C LYS A 477 18.53 9.41 -31.28
N ASP A 478 18.76 9.17 -29.98
CA ASP A 478 19.44 7.99 -29.46
C ASP A 478 18.97 7.73 -28.02
N ILE A 479 19.08 6.48 -27.54
CA ILE A 479 18.81 6.10 -26.15
C ILE A 479 19.98 5.27 -25.67
N ARG A 480 20.65 5.76 -24.61
CA ARG A 480 21.81 5.11 -24.03
C ARG A 480 21.45 4.56 -22.65
N PRO A 481 21.42 3.23 -22.45
CA PRO A 481 21.34 2.66 -21.12
C PRO A 481 22.47 3.23 -20.27
N LYS A 482 22.15 3.73 -19.09
CA LYS A 482 23.18 3.92 -18.07
C LYS A 482 23.47 2.52 -17.54
N HIS A 483 24.47 1.87 -18.10
CA HIS A 483 25.02 0.71 -17.42
C HIS A 483 25.37 1.14 -15.99
N ALA A 484 25.08 0.26 -15.03
CA ALA A 484 25.76 0.31 -13.75
C ALA A 484 27.22 -0.08 -14.00
N GLU A 485 27.98 0.80 -14.68
CA GLU A 485 29.43 0.66 -14.75
C GLU A 485 30.03 1.27 -13.48
N ASP A 486 31.03 0.54 -12.97
CA ASP A 486 31.99 0.86 -11.93
C ASP A 486 31.60 0.49 -10.48
N LYS A 487 31.49 -0.83 -10.23
CA LYS A 487 32.15 -1.42 -9.05
C LYS A 487 33.36 -2.22 -9.55
N GLU A 488 34.48 -1.53 -9.79
CA GLU A 488 35.79 -2.14 -9.53
C GLU A 488 35.98 -2.34 -8.03
#